data_AF-A0A658NPX9-F1
#
_entry.id   AF-A0A658NPX9-F1
#
_cell.length_a   1.000
_cell.length_b   1.000
_cell.length_c   1.000
_cell.angle_alpha   90.00
_cell.angle_beta   90.00
_cell.angle_gamma   90.00
#
_symmetry.space_group_name_H-M   'P 1'
#
loop_
_entity.id
_entity.type
_entity.pdbx_description
1 polymer ?
#
loop_
_entity_poly.entity_id
_entity_poly.type
_entity_poly.pdbx_seq_one_letter_code
_entity_poly.pdbx_strand_id
1 'polypeptide(L)' 'SEHIGAVLRHGNEVVLPGLGKLKPVVREERQGRNPRTGVAMVFPARHGVKFLPGKKLRERLNPPA' A
#
# COMPACT_ATOMS: atom_id res chain seq x y z
N SER A 1 14.04 8.02 4.47
CA SER A 1 12.64 8.13 3.98
C SER A 1 12.55 8.84 2.64
N GLU A 2 13.29 9.93 2.45
CA GLU A 2 13.31 10.72 1.21
C GLU A 2 13.64 9.89 -0.04
N HIS A 3 14.65 9.01 0.03
CA HIS A 3 15.01 8.11 -1.06
C HIS A 3 13.88 7.11 -1.42
N ILE A 4 13.15 6.59 -0.42
CA ILE A 4 12.02 5.68 -0.64
C ILE A 4 10.90 6.40 -1.39
N GLY A 5 10.60 7.65 -1.00
CA GLY A 5 9.60 8.48 -1.68
C GLY A 5 9.94 8.74 -3.15
N ALA A 6 11.22 9.01 -3.45
CA ALA A 6 11.68 9.20 -4.83
C ALA A 6 11.53 7.93 -5.67
N VAL A 7 12.00 6.78 -5.17
CA VAL A 7 11.89 5.49 -5.88
C VAL A 7 10.41 5.14 -6.15
N LEU A 8 9.53 5.30 -5.16
CA LEU A 8 8.10 5.02 -5.31
C LEU A 8 7.39 5.99 -6.28
N ARG A 9 7.81 7.27 -6.35
CA ARG A 9 7.27 8.22 -7.35
C ARG A 9 7.58 7.80 -8.78
N HIS A 10 8.74 7.19 -9.01
CA HIS A 10 9.12 6.66 -10.33
C HIS A 10 8.44 5.32 -10.67
N GLY A 11 7.50 4.85 -9.84
CA GLY A 11 6.81 3.57 -10.06
C GLY A 11 7.64 2.34 -9.65
N ASN A 12 8.84 2.54 -9.11
CA ASN A 12 9.74 1.46 -8.75
C ASN A 12 9.38 0.87 -7.38
N GLU A 13 9.65 -0.43 -7.21
CA GLU A 13 9.46 -1.14 -5.94
C GLU A 13 10.69 -0.96 -5.03
N VAL A 14 10.46 -0.83 -3.73
CA VAL A 14 11.53 -0.78 -2.72
C VAL A 14 11.53 -2.07 -1.94
N VAL A 15 12.64 -2.83 -2.02
CA VAL A 15 12.82 -4.04 -1.22
C VAL A 15 13.34 -3.64 0.16
N LEU A 16 12.68 -4.14 1.21
CA LEU A 16 13.09 -4.01 2.60
C LEU A 16 13.59 -5.39 3.06
N PRO A 17 14.91 -5.62 3.10
CA PRO A 17 15.48 -6.90 3.48
C PRO A 17 14.92 -7.40 4.82
N GLY A 18 14.52 -8.67 4.86
CA GLY A 18 13.93 -9.31 6.05
C GLY A 18 12.45 -8.97 6.33
N LEU A 19 11.92 -7.87 5.80
CA LEU A 19 10.53 -7.45 6.02
C LEU A 19 9.62 -7.74 4.83
N GLY A 20 10.03 -7.39 3.61
CA GLY A 20 9.17 -7.47 2.43
C GLY A 20 9.50 -6.42 1.39
N LYS A 21 8.50 -5.95 0.65
CA LYS A 21 8.68 -4.89 -0.35
C LYS A 21 7.53 -3.88 -0.35
N LEU A 22 7.85 -2.64 -0.66
CA LEU A 22 6.88 -1.55 -0.87
C LEU A 22 6.66 -1.38 -2.38
N LYS A 23 5.39 -1.32 -2.77
CA LYS A 23 4.96 -1.12 -4.15
C LYS A 23 4.09 0.13 -4.26
N PRO A 24 4.37 1.07 -5.18
CA PRO A 24 3.44 2.16 -5.45
C PRO A 24 2.19 1.61 -6.14
N VAL A 25 1.02 2.10 -5.73
CA VAL A 25 -0.26 1.73 -6.34
C VAL A 25 -1.03 2.99 -6.71
N VAL A 26 -1.59 3.01 -7.91
CA VAL A 26 -2.55 4.03 -8.30
C VAL A 26 -3.91 3.59 -7.79
N ARG A 27 -4.58 4.46 -7.04
CA ARG A 27 -5.98 4.29 -6.69
C ARG A 27 -6.78 5.23 -7.58
N GLU A 28 -7.60 4.65 -8.43
CA GLU A 28 -8.46 5.41 -9.33
C GLU A 28 -9.54 6.17 -8.57
N GLU A 29 -10.07 7.19 -9.22
CA GLU A 29 -11.23 7.91 -8.72
C GLU A 29 -12.40 6.93 -8.59
N ARG A 30 -13.10 7.01 -7.47
CA ARG A 30 -14.25 6.14 -7.24
C ARG A 30 -15.33 6.86 -6.48
N GLN A 31 -16.57 6.47 -6.73
CA GLN A 31 -17.70 6.88 -5.91
C GLN A 31 -17.79 5.97 -4.68
N GLY A 32 -18.10 6.55 -3.54
CA GLY A 32 -18.44 5.80 -2.34
C GLY A 32 -19.39 6.59 -1.46
N ARG A 33 -19.68 6.07 -0.28
CA ARG A 33 -20.58 6.73 0.69
C ARG A 33 -19.83 7.08 1.94
N ASN A 34 -20.13 8.23 2.52
CA ASN A 34 -19.62 8.59 3.83
C ASN A 34 -20.20 7.62 4.88
N PRO A 35 -19.39 6.86 5.63
CA PRO A 35 -19.89 5.90 6.61
C PRO A 35 -20.77 6.54 7.69
N ARG A 36 -20.58 7.83 7.98
CA ARG A 36 -21.32 8.55 9.03
C ARG A 36 -22.67 9.11 8.57
N THR A 37 -22.81 9.49 7.29
CA THR A 37 -24.02 10.19 6.79
C THR A 37 -24.73 9.48 5.63
N GLY A 38 -24.11 8.48 5.03
CA GLY A 38 -24.65 7.75 3.87
C GLY A 38 -24.62 8.51 2.54
N VAL A 39 -24.25 9.79 2.55
CA VAL A 39 -24.21 10.65 1.36
C VAL A 39 -23.13 10.15 0.39
N ALA A 40 -23.50 10.08 -0.90
CA ALA A 40 -22.56 9.75 -1.96
C ALA A 40 -21.50 10.84 -2.11
N MET A 41 -20.24 10.42 -2.24
CA MET A 41 -19.10 11.31 -2.41
C MET A 41 -18.10 10.70 -3.40
N VAL A 42 -17.43 11.57 -4.14
CA VAL A 42 -16.35 11.19 -5.06
C VAL A 42 -15.03 11.20 -4.30
N PHE A 43 -14.30 10.09 -4.36
CA PHE A 43 -12.95 9.99 -3.84
C PHE A 43 -11.98 10.16 -5.01
N PRO A 44 -11.20 11.25 -5.07
CA PRO A 44 -10.34 11.53 -6.21
C PRO A 44 -9.24 10.48 -6.34
N ALA A 45 -8.73 10.33 -7.56
CA ALA A 45 -7.59 9.46 -7.84
C ALA A 45 -6.37 9.89 -7.01
N ARG A 46 -5.64 8.92 -6.47
CA ARG A 46 -4.46 9.17 -5.63
C ARG A 46 -3.44 8.05 -5.69
N HIS A 47 -2.18 8.39 -5.43
CA HIS A 47 -1.13 7.41 -5.24
C HIS A 47 -1.14 6.87 -3.80
N GLY A 48 -1.01 5.57 -3.66
CA GLY A 48 -0.82 4.89 -2.37
C GLY A 48 0.40 4.00 -2.40
N VAL A 49 0.72 3.42 -1.25
CA VAL A 49 1.79 2.43 -1.11
C VAL A 49 1.20 1.15 -0.56
N LYS A 50 1.51 0.01 -1.19
CA LYS A 50 1.16 -1.32 -0.71
C LYS A 50 2.41 -1.99 -0.16
N PHE A 51 2.35 -2.46 1.08
CA PHE A 51 3.38 -3.31 1.65
C PHE A 51 3.07 -4.78 1.37
N LEU A 52 4.06 -5.48 0.83
CA LEU A 52 4.03 -6.91 0.56
C LEU A 52 4.98 -7.58 1.55
N PRO A 53 4.48 -8.13 2.66
CA PRO A 53 5.32 -8.79 3.66
C PRO A 53 6.00 -10.01 3.04
N GLY A 54 7.30 -10.16 3.30
CA GLY A 54 8.10 -11.27 2.83
C GLY A 54 7.75 -12.58 3.54
N LYS A 55 8.15 -13.71 2.94
CA LYS A 55 7.88 -15.06 3.47
C LYS A 55 8.31 -15.23 4.93
N LYS A 56 9.56 -14.87 5.26
CA LYS A 56 10.11 -14.95 6.61
C LYS A 56 9.28 -14.17 7.64
N LEU A 57 8.78 -12.98 7.30
CA LEU A 57 7.95 -12.17 8.20
C LEU A 57 6.58 -12.82 8.41
N ARG A 58 5.97 -13.35 7.34
CA ARG A 58 4.67 -14.04 7.42
C ARG A 58 4.75 -15.30 8.28
N GLU A 59 5.79 -16.10 8.10
CA GLU A 59 6.03 -17.34 8.86
C GLU A 59 6.32 -17.08 10.33
N ARG A 60 7.04 -16.01 10.67
CA ARG A 60 7.24 -15.60 12.06
C ARG A 60 5.95 -15.18 12.76
N LEU A 61 5.04 -14.55 12.02
CA LEU A 61 3.74 -14.10 12.55
C LEU A 61 2.69 -15.22 12.56
N ASN A 62 2.78 -16.15 11.62
CA ASN A 62 1.87 -17.30 11.47
C ASN A 62 2.71 -18.57 11.34
N PRO A 63 3.26 -19.10 12.44
CA PRO A 63 4.04 -20.34 12.39
C PRO A 63 3.14 -21.48 11.91
N PRO A 64 3.66 -22.42 11.08
CA PRO A 64 2.92 -23.65 10.79
C PRO A 64 2.67 -24.40 12.10
N ALA A 65 1.46 -24.94 12.23
CA ALA A 65 1.06 -25.78 13.36
C ALA A 65 1.93 -27.04 13.46
#